data_AF-C0FZH7-F1
#
_entry.id   AF-C0FZH7-F1
#
_cell.length_a   1.000
_cell.length_b   1.000
_cell.length_c   1.000
_cell.angle_alpha   90.00
_cell.angle_beta   90.00
_cell.angle_gamma   90.00
#
_symmetry.space_group_name_H-M   'P 1'
#
loop_
_entity.id
_entity.type
_entity.pdbx_description
1 polymer ?
#
loop_
_entity_poly.entity_id
_entity_poly.type
_entity_poly.pdbx_seq_one_letter_code
_entity_poly.pdbx_strand_id
1 'polypeptide(L)'
;MAEKLKMLMDIFGKITFGVLMAAAVFISVFEGFDAQISVKILWQILAVSAVCSVPVLMFDSDASKELSKKGMFARQLLYFIFVNIVVLGLGKLFEWFSFQNFSMVLFMEVLIIAVYAVVNIICYLSDRADAQSMNKKLLEMKKNKKE
;
A
#
# COMPACT_ATOMS: atom_id res chain seq x y z
N MET A 1 -21.14 2.64 -7.65
CA MET A 1 -20.27 3.85 -7.77
C MET A 1 -19.79 4.34 -6.41
N ALA A 2 -20.69 4.69 -5.48
CA ALA A 2 -20.32 5.18 -4.15
C ALA A 2 -19.46 4.19 -3.33
N GLU A 3 -19.76 2.89 -3.36
CA GLU A 3 -18.96 1.88 -2.64
C GLU A 3 -17.54 1.73 -3.19
N LYS A 4 -17.38 1.76 -4.51
CA LYS A 4 -16.06 1.74 -5.17
C LYS A 4 -15.23 2.96 -4.80
N LEU A 5 -15.86 4.14 -4.75
CA LEU A 5 -15.20 5.37 -4.33
C LEU A 5 -14.74 5.29 -2.86
N LYS A 6 -15.56 4.70 -1.98
CA LYS A 6 -15.23 4.53 -0.57
C LYS A 6 -14.04 3.58 -0.36
N MET A 7 -14.00 2.46 -1.10
CA MET A 7 -12.84 1.55 -1.09
C MET A 7 -11.57 2.23 -1.62
N LEU A 8 -11.70 2.99 -2.71
CA LEU A 8 -10.60 3.77 -3.27
C LEU A 8 -10.00 4.72 -2.24
N MET A 9 -10.86 5.44 -1.52
CA MET A 9 -10.46 6.47 -0.57
C MET A 9 -9.79 5.86 0.68
N ASP A 10 -10.29 4.70 1.14
CA ASP A 10 -9.68 3.95 2.24
C ASP A 10 -8.27 3.44 1.87
N ILE A 11 -8.13 2.87 0.67
CA ILE A 11 -6.86 2.35 0.16
C ILE A 11 -5.89 3.48 -0.13
N PHE A 12 -6.34 4.55 -0.76
CA PHE A 12 -5.55 5.76 -0.97
C PHE A 12 -5.03 6.31 0.37
N GLY A 13 -5.87 6.35 1.40
CA GLY A 13 -5.46 6.77 2.75
C GLY A 13 -4.37 5.87 3.33
N LYS A 14 -4.54 4.55 3.26
CA LYS A 14 -3.54 3.56 3.72
C LYS A 14 -2.20 3.69 2.97
N ILE A 15 -2.25 3.83 1.64
CA ILE A 15 -1.06 4.01 0.81
C ILE A 15 -0.37 5.34 1.14
N THR A 16 -1.13 6.43 1.20
CA THR A 16 -0.60 7.76 1.50
C THR A 16 0.10 7.78 2.86
N PHE A 17 -0.51 7.16 3.88
CA PHE A 17 0.11 7.04 5.20
C PHE A 17 1.43 6.25 5.14
N GLY A 18 1.45 5.12 4.43
CA GLY A 18 2.65 4.31 4.26
C GLY A 18 3.79 5.05 3.53
N VAL A 19 3.47 5.72 2.41
CA VAL A 19 4.44 6.50 1.64
C VAL A 19 4.95 7.69 2.44
N LEU A 20 4.07 8.39 3.18
CA LEU A 20 4.46 9.51 4.04
C LEU A 20 5.44 9.06 5.13
N MET A 21 5.15 7.92 5.78
CA MET A 21 6.04 7.38 6.82
C MET A 21 7.38 6.93 6.25
N ALA A 22 7.38 6.31 5.07
CA ALA A 22 8.60 5.94 4.35
C ALA A 22 9.45 7.16 4.00
N ALA A 23 8.82 8.21 3.47
CA ALA A 23 9.48 9.47 3.14
C ALA A 23 10.08 10.12 4.39
N ALA A 24 9.33 10.17 5.50
CA ALA A 24 9.81 10.72 6.76
C ALA A 24 11.05 9.98 7.28
N VAL A 25 11.05 8.64 7.25
CA VAL A 25 12.21 7.83 7.65
C VAL A 25 13.39 8.06 6.70
N PHE A 26 13.15 8.10 5.39
CA PHE A 26 14.19 8.33 4.40
C PHE A 26 14.89 9.69 4.59
N ILE A 27 14.10 10.76 4.68
CA ILE A 27 14.59 12.12 4.90
C ILE A 27 15.37 12.20 6.21
N SER A 28 14.82 11.63 7.30
CA SER A 28 15.48 11.66 8.61
C SER A 28 16.84 10.96 8.62
N VAL A 29 16.99 9.90 7.82
CA VAL A 29 18.25 9.12 7.72
C VAL A 29 19.28 9.81 6.83
N PHE A 30 18.88 10.41 5.70
CA PHE A 30 19.81 10.96 4.71
C PHE A 30 20.04 12.47 4.83
N GLU A 31 19.01 13.26 5.13
CA GLU A 31 19.10 14.72 5.21
C GLU A 31 19.09 15.23 6.67
N GLY A 32 18.69 14.40 7.63
CA GLY A 32 18.58 14.75 9.04
C GLY A 32 17.24 15.44 9.38
N PHE A 33 16.95 15.57 10.69
CA PHE A 33 15.66 16.10 11.16
C PHE A 33 15.43 17.59 10.87
N ASP A 34 16.51 18.37 10.71
CA ASP A 34 16.46 19.82 10.42
C ASP A 34 16.47 20.13 8.91
N ALA A 35 16.26 19.13 8.05
CA ALA A 35 16.25 19.30 6.61
C ALA A 35 15.14 20.27 6.16
N GLN A 36 15.51 21.31 5.40
CA GLN A 36 14.54 22.23 4.81
C GLN A 36 13.87 21.58 3.59
N ILE A 37 12.73 20.97 3.86
CA ILE A 37 11.92 20.30 2.84
C ILE A 37 11.15 21.31 2.00
N SER A 38 11.26 21.20 0.68
CA SER A 38 10.43 21.98 -0.24
C SER A 38 8.99 21.44 -0.26
N VAL A 39 8.00 22.33 -0.33
CA VAL A 39 6.56 21.99 -0.47
C VAL A 39 6.28 21.07 -1.66
N LYS A 40 7.18 21.04 -2.65
CA LYS A 40 7.13 20.12 -3.79
C LYS A 40 7.06 18.65 -3.37
N ILE A 41 7.72 18.24 -2.28
CA ILE A 41 7.71 16.83 -1.83
C ILE A 41 6.30 16.39 -1.43
N LEU A 42 5.50 17.28 -0.84
CA LEU A 42 4.14 16.97 -0.38
C LEU A 42 3.23 16.65 -1.58
N TRP A 43 3.32 17.47 -2.63
CA TRP A 43 2.59 17.23 -3.88
C TRP A 43 3.08 15.98 -4.61
N GLN A 44 4.38 15.68 -4.55
CA GLN A 44 4.93 14.46 -5.13
C GLN A 44 4.45 13.21 -4.38
N ILE A 45 4.40 13.22 -3.05
CA ILE A 45 3.85 12.11 -2.24
C ILE A 45 2.38 11.87 -2.58
N LEU A 46 1.57 12.94 -2.71
CA LEU A 46 0.18 12.82 -3.13
C LEU A 46 0.04 12.24 -4.54
N ALA A 47 0.86 12.71 -5.49
CA ALA A 47 0.85 12.20 -6.86
C ALA A 47 1.26 10.72 -6.94
N VAL A 48 2.34 10.33 -6.25
CA VAL A 48 2.79 8.94 -6.13
C VAL A 48 1.69 8.08 -5.52
N SER A 49 1.06 8.53 -4.43
CA SER A 49 -0.01 7.79 -3.76
C SER A 49 -1.23 7.61 -4.67
N ALA A 50 -1.57 8.62 -5.47
CA ALA A 50 -2.64 8.53 -6.45
C ALA A 50 -2.32 7.50 -7.54
N VAL A 51 -1.11 7.54 -8.12
CA VAL A 51 -0.67 6.55 -9.13
C VAL A 51 -0.63 5.14 -8.56
N CYS A 52 -0.15 4.96 -7.33
CA CYS A 52 -0.13 3.66 -6.65
C CYS A 52 -1.54 3.12 -6.32
N SER A 53 -2.57 3.97 -6.27
CA SER A 53 -3.96 3.55 -6.04
C SER A 53 -4.69 3.11 -7.33
N VAL A 54 -4.21 3.47 -8.52
CA VAL A 54 -4.84 3.14 -9.82
C VAL A 54 -4.96 1.62 -10.06
N PRO A 55 -3.94 0.79 -9.78
CA PRO A 55 -4.04 -0.66 -10.02
C PRO A 55 -5.18 -1.31 -9.25
N VAL A 56 -5.52 -0.80 -8.07
CA VAL A 56 -6.63 -1.32 -7.28
C VAL A 56 -7.96 -1.18 -8.01
N LEU A 57 -8.18 -0.09 -8.74
CA LEU A 57 -9.37 0.06 -9.59
C LEU A 57 -9.40 -0.92 -10.75
N MET A 58 -8.26 -1.12 -11.42
CA MET A 58 -8.19 -2.02 -12.57
C MET A 58 -8.37 -3.48 -12.14
N PHE A 59 -7.73 -3.87 -11.05
CA PHE A 59 -7.76 -5.25 -10.60
C PHE A 59 -9.07 -5.59 -9.87
N ASP A 60 -9.76 -4.66 -9.20
CA ASP A 60 -11.07 -4.90 -8.53
C ASP A 60 -12.16 -5.37 -9.53
N SER A 61 -12.04 -4.99 -10.81
CA SER A 61 -12.90 -5.46 -11.91
C SER A 61 -12.95 -6.99 -12.06
N ASP A 62 -11.87 -7.69 -11.71
CA ASP A 62 -11.73 -9.14 -11.86
C ASP A 62 -12.10 -9.94 -10.59
N ALA A 63 -12.59 -9.28 -9.54
CA ALA A 63 -12.92 -9.91 -8.26
C ALA A 63 -14.07 -10.94 -8.33
N SER A 64 -14.77 -11.07 -9.47
CA SER A 64 -15.86 -12.05 -9.63
C SER A 64 -15.41 -13.42 -10.14
N LYS A 65 -14.14 -13.63 -10.48
CA LYS A 65 -13.63 -14.93 -10.97
C LYS A 65 -12.88 -15.65 -9.85
N GLU A 66 -13.59 -16.52 -9.16
CA GLU A 66 -13.13 -17.58 -8.24
C GLU A 66 -11.61 -17.64 -8.02
N LEU A 67 -11.12 -16.86 -7.06
CA LEU A 67 -9.68 -16.74 -6.82
C LEU A 67 -9.18 -17.87 -5.92
N SER A 68 -8.54 -18.86 -6.56
CA SER A 68 -7.67 -19.83 -5.90
C SER A 68 -6.55 -19.11 -5.12
N LYS A 69 -6.12 -19.64 -3.96
CA LYS A 69 -5.07 -19.07 -3.07
C LYS A 69 -3.81 -18.60 -3.81
N LYS A 70 -3.46 -19.24 -4.93
CA LYS A 70 -2.31 -18.88 -5.78
C LYS A 70 -2.53 -17.58 -6.58
N GLY A 71 -3.76 -17.28 -6.99
CA GLY A 71 -4.11 -16.07 -7.74
C GLY A 71 -4.04 -14.80 -6.89
N MET A 72 -4.40 -14.91 -5.60
CA MET A 72 -4.27 -13.81 -4.63
C MET A 72 -2.80 -13.41 -4.44
N PHE A 73 -1.90 -14.39 -4.28
CA PHE A 73 -0.46 -14.15 -4.16
C PHE A 73 0.15 -13.56 -5.44
N ALA A 74 -0.23 -14.07 -6.63
CA ALA A 74 0.28 -13.56 -7.91
C ALA A 74 -0.09 -12.08 -8.13
N ARG A 75 -1.32 -11.70 -7.77
CA ARG A 75 -1.80 -10.32 -7.87
C ARG A 75 -1.11 -9.40 -6.87
N GLN A 76 -0.85 -9.90 -5.68
CA GLN A 76 -0.11 -9.18 -4.64
C GLN A 76 1.36 -8.95 -5.05
N LEU A 77 1.99 -9.94 -5.68
CA LEU A 77 3.33 -9.84 -6.26
C LEU A 77 3.37 -8.86 -7.44
N LEU A 78 2.37 -8.89 -8.33
CA LEU A 78 2.24 -7.93 -9.44
C LEU A 78 2.10 -6.50 -8.92
N TYR A 79 1.30 -6.29 -7.86
CA TYR A 79 1.17 -4.99 -7.23
C TYR A 79 2.49 -4.52 -6.61
N PHE A 80 3.24 -5.42 -5.98
CA PHE A 80 4.58 -5.12 -5.44
C PHE A 80 5.56 -4.68 -6.53
N ILE A 81 5.59 -5.39 -7.67
CA ILE A 81 6.44 -5.05 -8.82
C ILE A 81 6.03 -3.68 -9.39
N PHE A 82 4.73 -3.43 -9.55
CA PHE A 82 4.22 -2.16 -10.04
C PHE A 82 4.61 -0.99 -9.12
N VAL A 83 4.39 -1.13 -7.82
CA VAL A 83 4.75 -0.09 -6.84
C VAL A 83 6.26 0.16 -6.84
N ASN A 84 7.09 -0.87 -6.94
CA ASN A 84 8.54 -0.68 -7.07
C ASN A 84 8.91 0.12 -8.32
N ILE A 85 8.36 -0.23 -9.49
CA ILE A 85 8.63 0.50 -10.73
C ILE A 85 8.17 1.96 -10.62
N VAL A 86 6.99 2.21 -10.05
CA VAL A 86 6.46 3.56 -9.88
C VAL A 86 7.30 4.38 -8.91
N VAL A 87 7.65 3.84 -7.73
CA VAL A 87 8.42 4.56 -6.72
C VAL A 87 9.85 4.81 -7.19
N LEU A 88 10.50 3.82 -7.82
CA LEU A 88 11.86 4.00 -8.35
C LEU A 88 11.86 4.91 -9.58
N GLY A 89 10.88 4.78 -10.47
CA GLY A 89 10.75 5.60 -11.67
C GLY A 89 10.42 7.06 -11.35
N LEU A 90 9.44 7.30 -10.48
CA LEU A 90 9.11 8.65 -10.02
C LEU A 90 10.22 9.24 -9.14
N GLY A 91 10.84 8.43 -8.27
CA GLY A 91 11.98 8.88 -7.47
C GLY A 91 13.18 9.31 -8.34
N LYS A 92 13.39 8.67 -9.49
CA LYS A 92 14.34 9.15 -10.51
C LYS A 92 13.92 10.49 -11.11
N LEU A 93 12.67 10.58 -11.56
CA LEU A 93 12.14 11.76 -12.25
C LEU A 93 12.07 12.99 -11.34
N PHE A 94 11.88 12.78 -10.04
CA PHE A 94 11.86 13.81 -9.02
C PHE A 94 13.23 14.05 -8.36
N GLU A 95 14.29 13.38 -8.85
CA GLU A 95 15.66 13.49 -8.33
C GLU A 95 15.79 13.19 -6.82
N TRP A 96 14.90 12.34 -6.28
CA TRP A 96 14.92 11.96 -4.86
C TRP A 96 16.15 11.13 -4.50
N PHE A 97 16.69 10.38 -5.46
CA PHE A 97 17.92 9.62 -5.29
C PHE A 97 18.66 9.50 -6.62
N SER A 98 19.99 9.42 -6.55
CA SER A 98 20.83 9.16 -7.73
C SER A 98 21.15 7.68 -7.85
N PHE A 99 20.94 7.10 -9.03
CA PHE A 99 21.35 5.71 -9.33
C PHE A 99 22.85 5.47 -9.21
N GLN A 100 23.66 6.53 -9.20
CA GLN A 100 25.10 6.40 -8.96
C GLN A 100 25.41 6.06 -7.51
N ASN A 101 24.51 6.38 -6.58
CA ASN A 101 24.64 6.06 -5.16
C ASN A 101 23.89 4.76 -4.84
N PHE A 102 24.53 3.62 -5.12
CA PHE A 102 23.95 2.29 -4.89
C PHE A 102 23.43 2.09 -3.46
N SER A 103 24.11 2.69 -2.45
CA SER A 103 23.69 2.60 -1.06
C SER A 103 22.34 3.30 -0.78
N MET A 104 22.04 4.38 -1.50
CA MET A 104 20.78 5.13 -1.36
C MET A 104 19.61 4.37 -2.02
N VAL A 105 19.88 3.77 -3.18
CA VAL A 105 18.90 2.90 -3.88
C VAL A 105 18.57 1.66 -3.05
N LEU A 106 19.59 0.99 -2.51
CA LEU A 106 19.39 -0.17 -1.62
C LEU A 106 18.55 0.18 -0.41
N PHE A 107 18.79 1.34 0.22
CA PHE A 107 18.02 1.77 1.38
C PHE A 107 16.55 2.04 1.02
N MET A 108 16.30 2.67 -0.13
CA MET A 108 14.93 2.84 -0.64
C MET A 108 14.24 1.51 -0.89
N GLU A 109 14.93 0.53 -1.48
CA GLU A 109 14.36 -0.77 -1.78
C GLU A 109 14.04 -1.55 -0.50
N VAL A 110 14.93 -1.50 0.50
CA VAL A 110 14.66 -2.06 1.85
C VAL A 110 13.47 -1.36 2.51
N LEU A 111 13.35 -0.04 2.41
CA LEU A 111 12.20 0.72 2.91
C LEU A 111 10.90 0.30 2.23
N ILE A 112 10.89 0.16 0.90
CA ILE A 112 9.72 -0.29 0.14
C ILE A 112 9.30 -1.69 0.58
N ILE A 113 10.26 -2.61 0.75
CA ILE A 113 10.00 -3.97 1.27
C ILE A 113 9.43 -3.91 2.68
N ALA A 114 9.99 -3.09 3.57
CA ALA A 114 9.53 -2.96 4.95
C ALA A 114 8.11 -2.40 5.03
N VAL A 115 7.82 -1.31 4.30
CA VAL A 115 6.48 -0.71 4.24
C VAL A 115 5.48 -1.71 3.67
N TYR A 116 5.87 -2.42 2.61
CA TYR A 116 5.02 -3.45 2.02
C TYR A 116 4.75 -4.60 2.99
N ALA A 117 5.76 -5.07 3.72
CA ALA A 117 5.60 -6.11 4.73
C ALA A 117 4.63 -5.64 5.84
N VAL A 118 4.79 -4.42 6.34
CA VAL A 118 3.89 -3.83 7.35
C VAL A 118 2.45 -3.73 6.84
N VAL A 119 2.25 -3.18 5.64
CA VAL A 119 0.92 -3.07 5.03
C VAL A 119 0.30 -4.45 4.79
N ASN A 120 1.08 -5.42 4.31
CA ASN A 120 0.62 -6.80 4.11
C ASN A 120 0.24 -7.46 5.44
N ILE A 121 1.03 -7.28 6.49
CA ILE A 121 0.71 -7.79 7.84
C ILE A 121 -0.57 -7.13 8.36
N ILE A 122 -0.73 -5.81 8.22
CA ILE A 122 -1.95 -5.10 8.62
C ILE A 122 -3.16 -5.61 7.85
N CYS A 123 -3.06 -5.74 6.52
CA CYS A 123 -4.13 -6.31 5.69
C CYS A 123 -4.46 -7.75 6.10
N TYR A 124 -3.45 -8.59 6.34
CA TYR A 124 -3.65 -9.96 6.78
C TYR A 124 -4.35 -10.03 8.15
N LEU A 125 -3.98 -9.15 9.09
CA LEU A 125 -4.62 -9.04 10.39
C LEU A 125 -6.06 -8.52 10.28
N SER A 126 -6.31 -7.52 9.43
CA SER A 126 -7.65 -6.99 9.15
C SER A 126 -8.55 -8.03 8.49
N ASP A 127 -8.09 -8.74 7.45
CA ASP A 127 -8.85 -9.82 6.81
C ASP A 127 -9.18 -10.94 7.80
N ARG A 128 -8.25 -11.23 8.72
CA ARG A 128 -8.48 -12.22 9.78
C ARG A 128 -9.52 -11.73 10.79
N ALA A 129 -9.52 -10.44 11.13
CA ALA A 129 -10.51 -9.83 12.02
C ALA A 129 -11.91 -9.83 11.38
N ASP A 130 -12.00 -9.52 10.08
CA ASP A 130 -13.25 -9.56 9.32
C ASP A 130 -13.81 -10.98 9.22
N ALA A 131 -12.96 -11.97 8.94
CA ALA A 131 -13.35 -13.38 8.92
C ALA A 131 -13.84 -13.87 10.30
N GLN A 132 -13.24 -13.39 11.39
CA GLN A 132 -13.71 -13.71 12.74
C GLN A 132 -15.05 -13.05 13.06
N SER A 133 -15.29 -11.82 12.60
CA SER A 133 -16.58 -11.14 12.78
C SER A 133 -17.72 -11.83 12.03
N MET A 134 -17.45 -12.33 10.81
CA MET A 134 -18.40 -13.12 10.02
C MET A 134 -18.70 -14.47 10.68
N ASN A 135 -17.70 -15.17 11.21
CA ASN A 135 -17.91 -16.41 11.95
C ASN A 135 -18.73 -16.21 13.23
N LYS A 136 -18.53 -15.08 13.95
CA LYS A 136 -19.36 -14.72 15.10
C LYS A 136 -20.82 -14.48 14.72
N LYS A 137 -21.08 -13.72 13.64
CA LYS A 137 -22.44 -13.50 13.12
C LYS A 137 -23.14 -14.80 12.71
N LEU A 138 -22.43 -15.75 12.09
CA LEU A 138 -22.98 -17.06 11.73
C LEU A 138 -23.36 -17.88 12.97
N LEU A 139 -22.58 -17.80 14.05
CA LEU A 139 -22.88 -18.46 15.31
C LEU A 139 -24.09 -17.86 16.02
N GLU A 140 -24.21 -16.53 16.03
CA GLU A 140 -25.38 -15.82 16.58
C GLU A 140 -26.66 -16.16 15.82
N MET A 141 -26.62 -16.16 14.48
CA MET A 141 -27.77 -16.57 13.66
C MET A 141 -28.16 -18.04 13.88
N LYS A 142 -27.21 -18.94 14.12
CA LYS A 142 -27.49 -20.35 14.44
C LYS A 142 -28.07 -20.54 15.85
N LYS A 143 -27.70 -19.69 16.82
CA LYS A 143 -28.29 -19.70 18.17
C LYS A 143 -29.72 -19.18 18.15
N ASN A 144 -29.98 -18.03 17.51
CA ASN A 144 -31.32 -17.44 17.42
C ASN A 144 -32.32 -18.27 16.60
N LYS A 145 -31.86 -19.27 15.84
CA LYS A 145 -32.73 -20.19 15.08
C LYS A 145 -33.05 -21.49 15.84
N LYS A 146 -32.44 -21.69 17.00
CA LYS A 146 -32.63 -22.86 17.88
C LYS A 146 -33.46 -22.55 19.12
N GLU A 147 -33.63 -21.27 19.48
CA GLU A 147 -34.72 -20.76 20.31
C GLU A 147 -35.95 -20.49 19.46
#